data_AF-A0A369TI47-F1
#
_entry.id   AF-A0A369TI47-F1
#
_cell.length_a   1.000
_cell.length_b   1.000
_cell.length_c   1.000
_cell.angle_alpha   90.00
_cell.angle_beta   90.00
_cell.angle_gamma   90.00
#
_symmetry.space_group_name_H-M   'P 1'
#
loop_
_entity.id
_entity.type
_entity.pdbx_description
1 polymer ?
#
loop_
_entity_poly.entity_id
_entity_poly.type
_entity_poly.pdbx_seq_one_letter_code
_entity_poly.pdbx_strand_id
1 'polypeptide(L)'
;MTVLDWPATLPRPLRSGYQGQLVDPRLAKNAEVGPPGYRRRYSSVPRTVAMSVVVSRSQKAEFEQFHVETLRHGTLPFWMPDPTTDGWALLTDTGAPLLTSAGAPVSLAARWLCLFGTPPSETLRGQSFTLSFNISVMP
;
A
#
# COMPACT_ATOMS: atom_id res chain seq x y z
N MET A 1 -8.23 -17.46 11.43
CA MET A 1 -7.49 -16.23 11.77
C MET A 1 -8.10 -15.10 10.97
N THR A 2 -8.53 -14.03 11.64
CA THR A 2 -9.15 -12.87 10.98
C THR A 2 -8.06 -11.83 10.73
N VAL A 3 -7.91 -11.40 9.49
CA VAL A 3 -6.96 -10.32 9.13
C VAL A 3 -7.57 -9.00 9.53
N LEU A 4 -6.76 -8.13 10.15
CA LEU A 4 -7.20 -6.83 10.65
C LEU A 4 -7.30 -5.81 9.52
N ASP A 5 -8.18 -4.82 9.66
CA ASP A 5 -8.30 -3.72 8.71
C ASP A 5 -7.52 -2.49 9.18
N TRP A 6 -7.04 -1.69 8.22
CA TRP A 6 -6.54 -0.36 8.47
C TRP A 6 -7.60 0.48 9.19
N PRO A 7 -7.27 1.16 10.31
CA PRO A 7 -8.25 1.91 11.08
C PRO A 7 -8.96 2.98 10.24
N ALA A 8 -10.31 2.98 10.27
CA ALA A 8 -11.13 3.88 9.45
C ALA A 8 -11.01 5.37 9.85
N THR A 9 -10.58 5.61 11.07
CA THR A 9 -10.24 6.90 11.71
C THR A 9 -8.91 7.49 11.20
N LEU A 10 -8.01 6.63 10.70
CA LEU A 10 -6.76 7.07 10.11
C LEU A 10 -7.00 7.51 8.66
N PRO A 11 -6.39 8.65 8.25
CA PRO A 11 -6.58 9.16 6.92
C PRO A 11 -6.00 8.19 5.89
N ARG A 12 -6.54 8.27 4.68
CA ARG A 12 -5.98 7.56 3.54
C ARG A 12 -4.55 8.07 3.28
N PRO A 13 -3.63 7.18 2.87
CA PRO A 13 -2.28 7.55 2.49
C PRO A 13 -2.23 8.62 1.40
N LEU A 14 -1.27 9.53 1.52
CA LEU A 14 -1.03 10.58 0.55
C LEU A 14 -0.54 9.99 -0.77
N ARG A 15 -1.19 10.40 -1.87
CA ARG A 15 -0.73 10.07 -3.23
C ARG A 15 0.65 10.65 -3.54
N SER A 16 0.99 11.81 -2.98
CA SER A 16 2.30 12.46 -3.21
C SER A 16 3.48 11.69 -2.61
N GLY A 17 3.24 10.87 -1.58
CA GLY A 17 4.25 10.01 -0.96
C GLY A 17 4.30 8.60 -1.54
N TYR A 18 3.45 8.29 -2.53
CA TYR A 18 3.33 6.96 -3.08
C TYR A 18 4.48 6.64 -4.02
N GLN A 19 5.26 5.62 -3.67
CA GLN A 19 6.28 5.05 -4.54
C GLN A 19 6.22 3.52 -4.51
N GLY A 20 5.60 2.94 -5.53
CA GLY A 20 5.53 1.48 -5.69
C GLY A 20 6.72 0.94 -6.50
N GLN A 21 7.41 -0.04 -5.94
CA GLN A 21 8.52 -0.74 -6.58
C GLN A 21 8.19 -2.25 -6.70
N LEU A 22 8.37 -2.78 -7.91
CA LEU A 22 8.33 -4.23 -8.13
C LEU A 22 9.68 -4.82 -7.72
N VAL A 23 9.65 -5.91 -6.95
CA VAL A 23 10.86 -6.70 -6.65
C VAL A 23 11.20 -7.52 -7.89
N ASP A 24 12.47 -7.53 -8.34
CA ASP A 24 12.87 -8.39 -9.47
C ASP A 24 12.90 -9.86 -9.01
N PRO A 25 12.02 -10.71 -9.55
CA PRO A 25 11.99 -12.11 -9.16
C PRO A 25 12.98 -12.96 -9.94
N ARG A 26 13.72 -12.39 -10.89
CA ARG A 26 14.58 -13.15 -11.79
C ARG A 26 15.92 -13.43 -11.14
N LEU A 27 16.39 -14.67 -11.28
CA LEU A 27 17.76 -15.05 -11.02
C LEU A 27 18.51 -15.08 -12.35
N ALA A 28 19.50 -14.21 -12.48
CA ALA A 28 20.39 -14.18 -13.64
C ALA A 28 21.46 -15.27 -13.52
N LYS A 29 21.74 -15.96 -14.63
CA LYS A 29 22.94 -16.76 -14.85
C LYS A 29 23.81 -15.98 -15.83
N ASN A 30 24.88 -15.39 -15.31
CA ASN A 30 25.84 -14.67 -16.13
C ASN A 30 26.64 -15.67 -16.98
N ALA A 31 26.77 -15.37 -18.27
CA ALA A 31 27.62 -16.10 -19.19
C ALA A 31 28.90 -15.29 -19.43
N GLU A 32 30.05 -15.96 -19.62
CA GLU A 32 31.31 -15.29 -19.99
C GLU A 32 31.23 -14.64 -21.38
N VAL A 33 30.41 -15.20 -22.28
CA VAL A 33 30.13 -14.67 -23.60
C VAL A 33 28.62 -14.71 -23.86
N GLY A 34 28.08 -13.60 -24.36
CA GLY A 34 26.67 -13.46 -24.75
C GLY A 34 25.73 -12.97 -23.64
N PRO A 35 24.43 -12.84 -23.94
CA PRO A 35 23.44 -12.34 -22.99
C PRO A 35 23.24 -13.28 -21.79
N PRO A 36 22.93 -12.74 -20.60
CA PRO A 36 22.62 -13.55 -19.43
C PRO A 36 21.32 -14.35 -19.61
N GLY A 37 21.30 -15.57 -19.08
CA GLY A 37 20.09 -16.38 -18.97
C GLY A 37 19.30 -16.01 -17.72
N TYR A 38 17.97 -16.12 -17.76
CA TYR A 38 17.12 -15.81 -16.61
C TYR A 38 16.16 -16.97 -16.28
N ARG A 39 15.96 -17.21 -14.99
CA ARG A 39 14.85 -18.02 -14.47
C ARG A 39 14.15 -17.32 -13.32
N ARG A 40 12.91 -17.69 -13.00
CA ARG A 40 12.22 -17.18 -11.81
C ARG A 40 12.84 -17.78 -10.54
N ARG A 41 13.19 -16.91 -9.59
CA ARG A 41 13.61 -17.25 -8.23
C ARG A 41 12.40 -17.49 -7.32
N TYR A 42 11.35 -16.68 -7.47
CA TYR A 42 10.11 -16.75 -6.69
C TYR A 42 8.91 -16.94 -7.63
N SER A 43 7.95 -17.76 -7.22
CA SER A 43 6.66 -17.94 -7.92
C SER A 43 5.68 -16.81 -7.60
N SER A 44 5.81 -16.20 -6.42
CA SER A 44 4.99 -15.10 -5.93
C SER A 44 5.88 -13.96 -5.48
N VAL A 45 5.59 -12.75 -5.96
CA VAL A 45 6.51 -11.62 -5.87
C VAL A 45 5.80 -10.48 -5.15
N PRO A 46 6.24 -10.09 -3.95
CA PRO A 46 5.64 -8.96 -3.27
C PRO A 46 5.96 -7.66 -4.01
N ARG A 47 5.09 -6.69 -3.84
CA ARG A 47 5.33 -5.31 -4.25
C ARG A 47 5.64 -4.48 -3.02
N THR A 48 6.76 -3.76 -3.02
CA THR A 48 7.08 -2.82 -1.94
C THR A 48 6.53 -1.44 -2.30
N VAL A 49 5.86 -0.78 -1.36
CA VAL A 49 5.28 0.55 -1.57
C VAL A 49 5.69 1.46 -0.41
N ALA A 50 6.36 2.56 -0.72
CA ALA A 50 6.58 3.66 0.21
C ALA A 50 5.36 4.56 0.25
N MET A 51 4.94 4.95 1.46
CA MET A 51 3.70 5.68 1.70
C MET A 51 3.87 6.66 2.86
N SER A 52 3.05 7.70 2.87
CA SER A 52 2.98 8.63 3.99
C SER A 52 1.54 9.02 4.33
N VAL A 53 1.27 9.27 5.61
CA VAL A 53 0.00 9.80 6.11
C VAL A 53 0.25 11.04 6.94
N VAL A 54 -0.61 12.04 6.82
CA VAL A 54 -0.59 13.24 7.67
C VAL A 54 -1.69 13.10 8.71
N VAL A 55 -1.31 13.07 9.97
CA VAL A 55 -2.19 12.75 11.10
C VAL A 55 -2.15 13.84 12.17
N SER A 56 -3.24 14.00 12.91
CA SER A 56 -3.27 14.79 14.14
C SER A 56 -2.56 14.08 15.30
N ARG A 57 -2.43 14.73 16.46
CA ARG A 57 -1.85 14.12 17.66
C ARG A 57 -2.63 12.90 18.17
N SER A 58 -3.95 12.92 18.04
CA SER A 58 -4.82 11.79 18.46
C SER A 58 -4.71 10.63 17.48
N GLN A 59 -4.77 10.91 16.18
CA GLN A 59 -4.58 9.90 15.13
C GLN A 59 -3.18 9.28 15.17
N LYS A 60 -2.16 10.05 15.56
CA LYS A 60 -0.81 9.50 15.80
C LYS A 60 -0.84 8.42 16.89
N ALA A 61 -1.49 8.69 18.03
CA ALA A 61 -1.57 7.72 19.13
C ALA A 61 -2.31 6.45 18.69
N GLU A 62 -3.35 6.60 17.87
CA GLU A 62 -4.08 5.49 17.29
C GLU A 62 -3.23 4.67 16.31
N PHE A 63 -2.44 5.32 15.46
CA PHE A 63 -1.50 4.64 14.58
C PHE A 63 -0.44 3.87 15.39
N GLU A 64 0.11 4.46 16.45
CA GLU A 64 1.06 3.80 17.34
C GLU A 64 0.45 2.56 17.99
N GLN A 65 -0.77 2.67 18.54
CA GLN A 65 -1.49 1.54 19.11
C GLN A 65 -1.79 0.45 18.08
N PHE A 66 -2.20 0.83 16.87
CA PHE A 66 -2.43 -0.11 15.79
C PHE A 66 -1.14 -0.86 15.40
N HIS A 67 -0.05 -0.14 15.20
CA HIS A 67 1.23 -0.72 14.79
C HIS A 67 1.88 -1.57 15.88
N VAL A 68 1.99 -1.04 17.10
CA VAL A 68 2.71 -1.66 18.22
C VAL A 68 1.89 -2.77 18.85
N GLU A 69 0.67 -2.46 19.28
CA GLU A 69 -0.15 -3.40 20.05
C GLU A 69 -0.92 -4.35 19.12
N THR A 70 -1.65 -3.78 18.16
CA THR A 70 -2.61 -4.56 17.37
C THR A 70 -1.90 -5.46 16.36
N LEU A 71 -0.87 -4.93 15.69
CA LEU A 71 -0.07 -5.68 14.72
C LEU A 71 1.22 -6.28 15.29
N ARG A 72 1.43 -6.20 16.61
CA ARG A 72 2.65 -6.70 17.29
C ARG A 72 3.91 -6.17 16.63
N HIS A 73 4.08 -4.85 16.67
CA HIS A 73 5.15 -4.12 15.98
C HIS A 73 5.18 -4.33 14.46
N GLY A 74 4.00 -4.37 13.82
CA GLY A 74 3.88 -4.47 12.36
C GLY A 74 4.16 -5.86 11.76
N THR A 75 4.24 -6.90 12.59
CA THR A 75 4.54 -8.28 12.15
C THR A 75 3.34 -9.02 11.56
N LEU A 76 2.12 -8.57 11.88
CA LEU A 76 0.88 -9.17 11.38
C LEU A 76 0.40 -8.49 10.09
N PRO A 77 -0.22 -9.26 9.17
CA PRO A 77 -0.81 -8.70 7.96
C PRO A 77 -2.11 -7.94 8.27
N PHE A 78 -2.41 -6.94 7.44
CA PHE A 78 -3.63 -6.14 7.53
C PHE A 78 -4.15 -5.75 6.15
N TRP A 79 -5.45 -5.49 6.05
CA TRP A 79 -6.07 -4.94 4.84
C TRP A 79 -5.95 -3.43 4.80
N MET A 80 -5.52 -2.89 3.67
CA MET A 80 -5.41 -1.46 3.43
C MET A 80 -6.18 -1.04 2.18
N PRO A 81 -6.92 0.08 2.19
CA PRO A 81 -7.50 0.64 0.97
C PRO A 81 -6.42 1.00 -0.04
N ASP A 82 -6.63 0.65 -1.32
CA ASP A 82 -5.69 0.97 -2.39
C ASP A 82 -5.70 2.50 -2.68
N PRO A 83 -4.63 3.26 -2.36
CA PRO A 83 -4.57 4.71 -2.61
C PRO A 83 -4.59 5.10 -4.10
N THR A 84 -4.26 4.17 -4.99
CA THR A 84 -4.18 4.37 -6.45
C THR A 84 -5.46 4.02 -7.18
N THR A 85 -6.24 3.06 -6.69
CA THR A 85 -7.41 2.54 -7.42
C THR A 85 -8.71 2.74 -6.66
N ASP A 86 -8.69 2.67 -5.33
CA ASP A 86 -9.90 2.74 -4.52
C ASP A 86 -10.57 4.11 -4.65
N GLY A 87 -11.85 4.11 -5.02
CA GLY A 87 -12.66 5.30 -5.23
C GLY A 87 -12.54 5.95 -6.61
N TRP A 88 -11.79 5.35 -7.54
CA TRP A 88 -11.77 5.82 -8.94
C TRP A 88 -13.02 5.37 -9.66
N ALA A 89 -13.58 6.22 -10.52
CA ALA A 89 -14.68 5.82 -11.39
C ALA A 89 -14.20 4.76 -12.38
N LEU A 90 -14.96 3.69 -12.52
CA LEU A 90 -14.81 2.73 -13.60
C LEU A 90 -15.16 3.45 -14.91
N LEU A 91 -14.24 3.44 -15.87
CA LEU A 91 -14.39 4.16 -17.13
C LEU A 91 -14.77 3.23 -18.28
N THR A 92 -15.51 3.75 -19.25
CA THR A 92 -15.74 3.12 -20.56
C THR A 92 -14.49 3.21 -21.44
N ASP A 93 -14.51 2.55 -22.59
CA ASP A 93 -13.50 2.67 -23.65
C ASP A 93 -13.28 4.11 -24.14
N THR A 94 -14.33 4.94 -24.09
CA THR A 94 -14.27 6.37 -24.40
C THR A 94 -13.81 7.24 -23.22
N GLY A 95 -13.49 6.67 -22.06
CA GLY A 95 -13.04 7.38 -20.87
C GLY A 95 -14.16 8.04 -20.04
N ALA A 96 -15.43 7.77 -20.34
CA ALA A 96 -16.56 8.28 -19.55
C ALA A 96 -16.84 7.38 -18.35
N PRO A 97 -17.28 7.90 -17.19
CA PRO A 97 -17.61 7.07 -16.04
C PRO A 97 -18.82 6.18 -16.34
N LEU A 98 -18.71 4.89 -16.04
CA LEU A 98 -19.84 3.97 -16.00
C LEU A 98 -20.76 4.37 -14.87
N LEU A 99 -22.05 4.55 -15.17
CA LEU A 99 -23.05 4.98 -14.19
C LEU A 99 -23.89 3.79 -13.72
N THR A 100 -24.29 3.83 -12.46
CA THR A 100 -25.32 2.97 -11.89
C THR A 100 -26.71 3.36 -12.43
N SER A 101 -27.73 2.53 -12.18
CA SER A 101 -29.12 2.86 -12.52
C SER A 101 -29.64 4.15 -11.87
N ALA A 102 -29.00 4.62 -10.79
CA ALA A 102 -29.29 5.88 -10.12
C ALA A 102 -28.48 7.08 -10.67
N GLY A 103 -27.68 6.89 -11.71
CA GLY A 103 -26.86 7.96 -12.33
C GLY A 103 -25.56 8.28 -11.60
N ALA A 104 -25.20 7.58 -10.52
CA ALA A 104 -23.92 7.75 -9.83
C ALA A 104 -22.81 6.90 -10.48
N PRO A 105 -21.56 7.38 -10.56
CA PRO A 105 -20.44 6.58 -11.07
C PRO A 105 -20.23 5.28 -10.30
N VAL A 106 -19.96 4.19 -11.01
CA VAL A 106 -19.48 2.94 -10.45
C VAL A 106 -18.04 3.15 -10.03
N SER A 107 -17.76 3.07 -8.73
CA SER A 107 -16.40 3.22 -8.20
C SER A 107 -15.70 1.87 -8.06
N LEU A 108 -14.41 1.86 -8.38
CA LEU A 108 -13.53 0.74 -8.12
C LEU A 108 -13.32 0.60 -6.61
N ALA A 109 -13.54 -0.61 -6.10
CA ALA A 109 -13.20 -1.00 -4.73
C ALA A 109 -11.97 -1.89 -4.78
N ALA A 110 -10.85 -1.40 -4.25
CA ALA A 110 -9.59 -2.12 -4.26
C ALA A 110 -8.94 -2.07 -2.88
N ARG A 111 -8.47 -3.22 -2.40
CA ARG A 111 -7.76 -3.36 -1.14
C ARG A 111 -6.51 -4.20 -1.31
N TRP A 112 -5.50 -3.90 -0.52
CA TRP A 112 -4.24 -4.62 -0.48
C TRP A 112 -4.12 -5.39 0.83
N LEU A 113 -3.62 -6.61 0.74
CA LEU A 113 -3.13 -7.32 1.91
C LEU A 113 -1.69 -6.88 2.14
N CYS A 114 -1.45 -6.18 3.24
CA CYS A 114 -0.20 -5.49 3.51
C CYS A 114 0.52 -6.10 4.72
N LEU A 115 1.84 -6.01 4.69
CA LEU A 115 2.69 -6.21 5.85
C LEU A 115 3.63 -5.00 5.98
N PHE A 116 3.88 -4.52 7.20
CA PHE A 116 4.84 -3.43 7.38
C PHE A 116 6.24 -3.91 7.03
N GLY A 117 6.94 -3.13 6.21
CA GLY A 117 8.33 -3.37 5.87
C GLY A 117 9.25 -2.78 6.94
N THR A 118 9.84 -1.62 6.64
CA THR A 118 10.63 -0.88 7.63
C THR A 118 9.72 -0.22 8.67
N PRO A 119 10.19 -0.08 9.92
CA PRO A 119 9.46 0.65 10.95
C PRO A 119 9.05 2.05 10.47
N PRO A 120 7.85 2.53 10.86
CA PRO A 120 7.40 3.86 10.51
C PRO A 120 8.31 4.93 11.11
N SER A 121 8.54 5.99 10.34
CA SER A 121 9.27 7.19 10.77
C SER A 121 8.31 8.37 10.90
N GLU A 122 8.61 9.27 11.82
CA GLU A 122 7.78 10.43 12.11
C GLU A 122 8.54 11.72 11.83
N THR A 123 7.83 12.68 11.23
CA THR A 123 8.30 14.07 11.12
C THR A 123 7.22 15.03 11.59
N LEU A 124 7.61 16.00 12.43
CA LEU A 124 6.71 17.03 12.92
C LEU A 124 6.48 18.09 11.83
N ARG A 125 5.21 18.40 11.55
CA ARG A 125 4.78 19.41 10.58
C ARG A 125 3.78 20.37 11.24
N GLY A 126 4.32 21.38 11.94
CA GLY A 126 3.50 22.33 12.70
C GLY A 126 2.71 21.61 13.81
N GLN A 127 1.38 21.60 13.69
CA GLN A 127 0.46 20.91 14.62
C GLN A 127 0.08 19.48 14.18
N SER A 128 0.64 19.02 13.07
CA SER A 128 0.37 17.71 12.47
C SER A 128 1.65 16.88 12.35
N PHE A 129 1.51 15.58 12.17
CA PHE A 129 2.61 14.64 12.04
C PHE A 129 2.55 13.98 10.68
N THR A 130 3.67 13.89 9.99
CA THR A 130 3.79 13.07 8.78
C THR A 130 4.48 11.76 9.14
N LEU A 131 3.72 10.67 9.07
CA LEU A 131 4.22 9.32 9.28
C LEU A 131 4.58 8.71 7.93
N SER A 132 5.82 8.29 7.77
CA SER A 132 6.32 7.68 6.53
C SER A 132 6.74 6.24 6.79
N PHE A 133 6.24 5.31 5.98
CA PHE A 133 6.47 3.89 6.16
C PHE A 133 6.46 3.14 4.82
N ASN A 134 7.04 1.94 4.83
CA ASN A 134 7.01 1.03 3.70
C ASN A 134 6.07 -0.13 4.02
N ILE A 135 5.30 -0.56 3.03
CA ILE A 135 4.51 -1.79 3.09
C ILE A 135 4.98 -2.76 2.01
N SER A 136 4.85 -4.05 2.31
CA SER A 136 4.90 -5.12 1.33
C SER A 136 3.46 -5.54 1.03
N VAL A 137 3.01 -5.28 -0.18
CA VAL A 137 1.73 -5.76 -0.70
C VAL A 137 1.91 -7.22 -1.12
N MET A 138 1.12 -8.10 -0.53
CA MET A 138 1.13 -9.51 -0.86
C MET A 138 0.49 -9.73 -2.24
N PRO A 139 1.08 -10.63 -3.06
CA PRO A 139 0.60 -11.00 -4.39
C PRO A 139 -0.71 -11.78 -4.37
#